data_AF-A0A270BFK5-F1
#
_entry.id   AF-A0A270BFK5-F1
#
_cell.length_a   1.000
_cell.length_b   1.000
_cell.length_c   1.000
_cell.angle_alpha   90.00
_cell.angle_beta   90.00
_cell.angle_gamma   90.00
#
_symmetry.space_group_name_H-M   'P 1'
#
loop_
_entity.id
_entity.type
_entity.pdbx_description
1 polymer ?
#
loop_
_entity_poly.entity_id
_entity_poly.type
_entity_poly.pdbx_seq_one_letter_code
_entity_poly.pdbx_strand_id
1 'polypeptide(L)'
;MKHVMLFSALLGLAAAPAMAAPAASAPTQPATQAQTNYPTATFMGTWTVRAEVPPFIVAGNKAMGPAARLLVSVPEIYSATIGESRFSLARKSGSVWSGTQNNTTLTFTLVSQNAGQIVITNTNGHRVDVPLYRNDP
;
A
#
# COMPACT_ATOMS: atom_id res chain seq x y z
N MET A 1 -9.16 -48.28 -48.62
CA MET A 1 -8.55 -47.74 -49.86
C MET A 1 -7.27 -47.02 -49.42
N LYS A 2 -6.07 -47.61 -49.60
CA LYS A 2 -5.09 -47.29 -50.66
C LYS A 2 -4.89 -45.77 -50.76
N HIS A 3 -3.75 -45.18 -50.36
CA HIS A 3 -2.50 -45.22 -51.12
C HIS A 3 -1.20 -45.20 -50.28
N VAL A 4 -0.18 -45.76 -50.91
CA VAL A 4 1.24 -45.90 -50.54
C VAL A 4 2.06 -44.90 -51.38
N MET A 5 3.33 -44.68 -50.98
CA MET A 5 4.51 -44.18 -51.72
C MET A 5 4.94 -42.76 -51.29
N LEU A 6 6.04 -42.62 -50.52
CA LEU A 6 7.47 -42.61 -50.91
C LEU A 6 7.85 -41.41 -51.78
N PHE A 7 8.79 -40.58 -51.30
CA PHE A 7 9.99 -40.19 -52.07
C PHE A 7 11.07 -39.58 -51.14
N SER A 8 12.24 -40.20 -51.19
CA SER A 8 13.52 -39.75 -50.61
C SER A 8 14.20 -38.74 -51.52
N ALA A 9 15.04 -37.86 -50.93
CA ALA A 9 16.24 -37.19 -51.47
C ALA A 9 16.23 -35.69 -51.09
N LEU A 10 17.33 -34.96 -50.84
CA LEU A 10 18.76 -35.21 -50.60
C LEU A 10 19.30 -33.83 -50.14
N LEU A 11 20.30 -33.84 -49.26
CA LEU A 11 21.39 -32.89 -49.08
C LEU A 11 21.20 -31.38 -49.38
N GLY A 12 21.45 -30.57 -48.35
CA GLY A 12 21.80 -29.16 -48.47
C GLY A 12 22.27 -28.57 -47.15
N LEU A 13 23.43 -29.00 -46.66
CA LEU A 13 24.14 -28.32 -45.56
C LEU A 13 24.52 -26.91 -46.04
N ALA A 14 23.86 -25.90 -45.51
CA ALA A 14 24.38 -24.53 -45.49
C ALA A 14 24.20 -24.00 -44.07
N ALA A 15 25.28 -24.13 -43.28
CA ALA A 15 25.42 -23.51 -41.99
C ALA A 15 25.53 -21.99 -42.18
N ALA A 16 24.44 -21.27 -41.90
CA ALA A 16 24.49 -19.84 -41.64
C ALA A 16 24.45 -19.64 -40.12
N PRO A 17 25.41 -18.93 -39.51
CA PRO A 17 25.27 -18.54 -38.11
C PRO A 17 24.11 -17.56 -38.03
N ALA A 18 22.99 -18.02 -37.48
CA ALA A 18 21.89 -17.14 -37.09
C ALA A 18 22.41 -16.21 -36.00
N MET A 19 22.64 -14.95 -36.38
CA MET A 19 22.89 -13.86 -35.46
C MET A 19 21.75 -13.87 -34.44
N ALA A 20 22.06 -14.19 -33.19
CA ALA A 20 21.08 -14.22 -32.11
C ALA A 20 20.42 -12.84 -32.02
N ALA A 21 19.16 -12.76 -32.43
CA ALA A 21 18.32 -11.60 -32.17
C ALA A 21 18.28 -11.39 -30.65
N PRO A 22 18.38 -10.14 -30.15
CA PRO A 22 18.22 -9.87 -28.73
C PRO A 22 16.88 -10.45 -28.28
N ALA A 23 16.91 -11.29 -27.26
CA ALA A 23 15.70 -11.75 -26.60
C ALA A 23 14.89 -10.51 -26.24
N ALA A 24 13.69 -10.39 -26.84
CA ALA A 24 12.74 -9.36 -26.49
C ALA A 24 12.51 -9.47 -24.99
N SER A 25 12.99 -8.47 -24.24
CA SER A 25 12.71 -8.32 -22.82
C SER A 25 11.20 -8.34 -22.68
N ALA A 26 10.65 -9.46 -22.20
CA ALA A 26 9.25 -9.52 -21.83
C ALA A 26 9.00 -8.33 -20.90
N PRO A 27 7.96 -7.50 -21.15
CA PRO A 27 7.66 -6.42 -20.24
C PRO A 27 7.45 -7.05 -18.87
N THR A 28 8.29 -6.68 -17.91
CA THR A 28 8.10 -6.99 -16.51
C THR A 28 6.72 -6.46 -16.17
N GLN A 29 5.74 -7.35 -16.08
CA GLN A 29 4.43 -7.01 -15.55
C GLN A 29 4.72 -6.41 -14.18
N PRO A 30 4.30 -5.15 -13.91
CA PRO A 30 4.42 -4.60 -12.58
C PRO A 30 3.76 -5.61 -11.65
N ALA A 31 4.53 -6.13 -10.69
CA ALA A 31 4.04 -7.08 -9.72
C ALA A 31 2.74 -6.50 -9.16
N THR A 32 1.61 -7.13 -9.48
CA THR A 32 0.32 -6.78 -8.90
C THR A 32 0.52 -6.92 -7.40
N GLN A 33 0.70 -5.79 -6.71
CA GLN A 33 0.91 -5.77 -5.27
C GLN A 33 -0.32 -6.50 -4.70
N ALA A 34 -0.11 -7.73 -4.23
CA ALA A 34 -1.17 -8.48 -3.56
C ALA A 34 -1.72 -7.55 -2.49
N GLN A 35 -3.02 -7.20 -2.60
CA GLN A 35 -3.63 -6.21 -1.73
C GLN A 35 -3.49 -6.71 -0.29
N THR A 36 -2.49 -6.18 0.39
CA THR A 36 -2.04 -6.75 1.66
C THR A 36 -3.09 -6.40 2.69
N ASN A 37 -3.74 -7.43 3.23
CA ASN A 37 -4.79 -7.28 4.22
C ASN A 37 -4.18 -7.38 5.61
N TYR A 38 -3.92 -6.22 6.23
CA TYR A 38 -3.41 -6.16 7.59
C TYR A 38 -4.56 -6.30 8.60
N PRO A 39 -4.46 -7.12 9.65
CA PRO A 39 -5.47 -7.12 10.69
C PRO A 39 -5.52 -5.77 11.41
N THR A 40 -6.70 -5.36 11.90
CA THR A 40 -6.90 -4.06 12.57
C THR A 40 -5.91 -3.82 13.71
N ALA A 41 -5.55 -4.87 14.46
CA ALA A 41 -4.57 -4.82 15.54
C ALA A 41 -3.18 -4.33 15.08
N THR A 42 -2.81 -4.55 13.80
CA THR A 42 -1.54 -4.07 13.23
C THR A 42 -1.47 -2.55 13.19
N PHE A 43 -2.61 -1.89 13.03
CA PHE A 43 -2.69 -0.43 12.98
C PHE A 43 -2.70 0.19 14.38
N MET A 44 -3.09 -0.58 15.40
CA MET A 44 -3.22 -0.07 16.76
C MET A 44 -1.85 0.10 17.42
N GLY A 45 -1.79 0.99 18.41
CA GLY A 45 -0.60 1.29 19.17
C GLY A 45 -0.07 2.70 18.89
N THR A 46 1.20 2.87 19.21
CA THR A 46 1.89 4.16 19.18
C THR A 46 2.72 4.26 17.92
N TRP A 47 2.49 5.32 17.14
CA TRP A 47 3.18 5.58 15.88
C TRP A 47 3.89 6.92 15.94
N THR A 48 5.15 6.98 15.51
CA THR A 48 5.90 8.23 15.50
C THR A 48 6.70 8.42 14.23
N VAL A 49 6.99 9.67 13.90
CA VAL A 49 7.96 10.02 12.85
C VAL A 49 9.39 9.82 13.34
N ARG A 50 9.61 10.17 14.62
CA ARG A 50 10.91 10.20 15.30
C ARG A 50 10.65 10.17 16.81
N ALA A 51 11.55 9.57 17.58
CA ALA A 51 11.43 9.47 19.04
C ALA A 51 11.15 10.81 19.77
N GLU A 52 11.61 11.94 19.22
CA GLU A 52 11.44 13.28 19.81
C GLU A 52 10.07 13.94 19.51
N VAL A 53 9.34 13.41 18.53
CA VAL A 53 8.02 13.94 18.15
C VAL A 53 6.95 13.17 18.94
N PRO A 54 5.97 13.86 19.56
CA PRO A 54 4.90 13.16 20.25
C PRO A 54 4.17 12.21 19.29
N PRO A 55 3.82 10.99 19.73
CA PRO A 55 3.33 9.97 18.83
C PRO A 55 1.84 10.13 18.53
N PHE A 56 1.45 9.66 17.35
CA PHE A 56 0.07 9.34 17.03
C PHE A 56 -0.36 8.09 17.80
N ILE A 57 -1.50 8.19 18.48
CA ILE A 57 -2.06 7.06 19.23
C ILE A 57 -3.23 6.52 18.43
N VAL A 58 -3.17 5.24 18.07
CA VAL A 58 -4.21 4.57 17.29
C VAL A 58 -4.85 3.49 18.13
N ALA A 59 -6.16 3.59 18.34
CA ALA A 59 -6.95 2.61 19.07
C ALA A 59 -8.07 2.05 18.19
N GLY A 60 -8.46 0.79 18.40
CA GLY A 60 -9.68 0.24 17.81
C GLY A 60 -10.89 0.61 18.66
N ASN A 61 -12.03 0.86 18.03
CA ASN A 61 -13.30 0.88 18.76
C ASN A 61 -13.70 -0.53 19.22
N LYS A 62 -14.71 -0.64 20.10
CA LYS A 62 -15.22 -1.95 20.56
C LYS A 62 -16.03 -2.72 19.49
N ALA A 63 -16.23 -2.15 18.31
CA ALA A 63 -17.03 -2.79 17.26
C ALA A 63 -16.15 -3.73 16.41
N MET A 64 -16.76 -4.80 15.91
CA MET A 64 -16.11 -5.76 15.02
C MET A 64 -16.69 -5.71 13.61
N GLY A 65 -15.96 -6.24 12.64
CA GLY A 65 -16.42 -6.33 11.25
C GLY A 65 -16.53 -4.96 10.56
N PRO A 66 -17.55 -4.73 9.70
CA PRO A 66 -17.69 -3.50 8.92
C PRO A 66 -17.85 -2.22 9.75
N ALA A 67 -18.28 -2.35 11.01
CA ALA A 67 -18.43 -1.23 11.94
C ALA A 67 -17.14 -0.91 12.71
N ALA A 68 -16.07 -1.69 12.53
CA ALA A 68 -14.78 -1.42 13.14
C ALA A 68 -14.27 -0.04 12.71
N ARG A 69 -13.77 0.72 13.67
CA ARG A 69 -13.18 2.05 13.46
C ARG A 69 -11.82 2.12 14.12
N LEU A 70 -10.89 2.81 13.47
CA LEU A 70 -9.67 3.26 14.12
C LEU A 70 -9.88 4.66 14.67
N LEU A 71 -9.69 4.82 15.96
CA LEU A 71 -9.69 6.10 16.66
C LEU A 71 -8.25 6.59 16.70
N VAL A 72 -7.95 7.65 15.97
CA VAL A 72 -6.61 8.23 15.89
C VAL A 72 -6.59 9.53 16.69
N SER A 73 -5.69 9.60 17.66
CA SER A 73 -5.33 10.83 18.35
C SER A 73 -4.09 11.42 17.67
N VAL A 74 -4.24 12.65 17.20
CA VAL A 74 -3.21 13.41 16.49
C VAL A 74 -2.45 14.28 17.50
N PRO A 75 -1.10 14.28 17.48
CA PRO A 75 -0.28 15.15 18.31
C PRO A 75 -0.59 16.64 18.13
N GLU A 76 -0.39 17.42 19.20
CA GLU A 76 -0.69 18.85 19.24
C GLU A 76 0.02 19.65 18.15
N ILE A 77 1.28 19.30 17.85
CA ILE A 77 2.09 19.93 16.81
C ILE A 77 1.41 19.89 15.43
N TYR A 78 0.65 18.83 15.15
CA TYR A 78 -0.14 18.75 13.94
C TYR A 78 -1.51 19.37 14.15
N SER A 79 -2.22 18.99 15.23
CA SER A 79 -3.60 19.45 15.47
C SER A 79 -3.74 20.97 15.56
N ALA A 80 -2.72 21.70 16.02
CA ALA A 80 -2.71 23.15 16.05
C ALA A 80 -2.81 23.79 14.65
N THR A 81 -2.29 23.12 13.62
CA THR A 81 -2.32 23.60 12.24
C THR A 81 -3.62 23.21 11.52
N ILE A 82 -4.16 22.03 11.82
CA ILE A 82 -5.32 21.43 11.13
C ILE A 82 -6.65 21.67 11.85
N GLY A 83 -6.61 22.06 13.13
CA GLY A 83 -7.77 22.37 13.97
C GLY A 83 -8.49 21.14 14.53
N GLU A 84 -8.01 19.93 14.25
CA GLU A 84 -8.63 18.67 14.69
C GLU A 84 -7.58 17.75 15.30
N SER A 85 -7.93 17.15 16.45
CA SER A 85 -7.01 16.29 17.21
C SER A 85 -7.47 14.83 17.25
N ARG A 86 -8.72 14.53 16.89
CA ARG A 86 -9.26 13.18 16.96
C ARG A 86 -10.01 12.82 15.68
N PHE A 87 -9.73 11.62 15.18
CA PHE A 87 -10.38 11.10 13.97
C PHE A 87 -10.92 9.70 14.21
N SER A 88 -12.08 9.43 13.63
CA SER A 88 -12.64 8.08 13.52
C SER A 88 -12.54 7.60 12.07
N LEU A 89 -11.67 6.64 11.82
CA LEU A 89 -11.40 6.13 10.48
C LEU A 89 -12.22 4.89 10.21
N ALA A 90 -12.78 4.82 9.00
CA ALA A 90 -13.38 3.61 8.44
C ALA A 90 -12.35 2.86 7.62
N ARG A 91 -12.46 1.54 7.56
CA ARG A 91 -11.63 0.75 6.67
C ARG A 91 -12.01 1.04 5.21
N LYS A 92 -11.03 1.42 4.39
CA LYS A 92 -11.19 1.61 2.94
C LYS A 92 -10.64 0.42 2.17
N SER A 93 -9.54 -0.17 2.65
CA SER A 93 -8.94 -1.37 2.04
C SER A 93 -8.19 -2.21 3.08
N GLY A 94 -7.49 -3.26 2.62
CA GLY A 94 -6.64 -4.11 3.45
C GLY A 94 -5.56 -3.33 4.22
N SER A 95 -5.03 -2.25 3.65
CA SER A 95 -3.94 -1.47 4.21
C SER A 95 -4.33 -0.01 4.52
N VAL A 96 -5.53 0.43 4.17
CA VAL A 96 -5.93 1.84 4.24
C VAL A 96 -7.17 2.04 5.11
N TRP A 97 -7.08 3.01 6.01
CA TRP A 97 -8.18 3.55 6.81
C TRP A 97 -8.31 5.04 6.57
N SER A 98 -9.53 5.55 6.47
CA SER A 98 -9.77 6.97 6.23
C SER A 98 -11.05 7.46 6.88
N GLY A 99 -11.05 8.70 7.34
CA GLY A 99 -12.18 9.36 7.98
C GLY A 99 -12.08 10.87 7.82
N THR A 100 -13.24 11.52 7.78
CA THR A 100 -13.37 12.98 7.67
C THR A 100 -14.09 13.51 8.89
N GLN A 101 -13.54 14.56 9.50
CA GLN A 101 -14.08 15.22 10.67
C GLN A 101 -13.80 16.72 10.56
N ASN A 102 -14.81 17.56 10.78
CA ASN A 102 -14.70 19.03 10.70
C ASN A 102 -13.95 19.51 9.44
N ASN A 103 -14.36 19.00 8.27
CA ASN A 103 -13.75 19.27 6.96
C ASN A 103 -12.25 18.91 6.82
N THR A 104 -11.72 18.13 7.75
CA THR A 104 -10.38 17.57 7.70
C THR A 104 -10.47 16.07 7.48
N THR A 105 -9.75 15.57 6.48
CA THR A 105 -9.68 14.13 6.18
C THR A 105 -8.34 13.58 6.63
N LEU A 106 -8.36 12.54 7.44
CA LEU A 106 -7.18 11.77 7.81
C LEU A 106 -7.22 10.42 7.10
N THR A 107 -6.12 10.05 6.48
CA THR A 107 -5.92 8.74 5.86
C THR A 107 -4.67 8.10 6.43
N PHE A 108 -4.84 6.93 7.03
CA PHE A 108 -3.74 6.10 7.52
C PHE A 108 -3.55 4.91 6.58
N THR A 109 -2.35 4.80 6.02
CA THR A 109 -1.94 3.68 5.17
C THR A 109 -0.77 2.94 5.80
N LEU A 110 -0.89 1.61 5.93
CA LEU A 110 0.26 0.76 6.27
C LEU A 110 1.04 0.39 5.01
N VAL A 111 2.35 0.56 5.07
CA VAL A 111 3.31 0.11 4.06
C VAL A 111 3.87 -1.26 4.44
N SER A 112 4.15 -1.45 5.74
CA SER A 112 4.54 -2.73 6.35
C SER A 112 3.93 -2.85 7.75
N GLN A 113 4.20 -3.94 8.47
CA GLN A 113 3.72 -4.10 9.86
C GLN A 113 4.26 -3.02 10.82
N ASN A 114 5.43 -2.45 10.51
CA ASN A 114 6.14 -1.49 11.37
C ASN A 114 6.28 -0.10 10.75
N ALA A 115 5.79 0.10 9.54
CA ALA A 115 5.89 1.37 8.83
C ALA A 115 4.58 1.71 8.12
N GLY A 116 4.20 2.98 8.18
CA GLY A 116 3.02 3.50 7.53
C GLY A 116 3.15 4.98 7.23
N GLN A 117 2.05 5.58 6.83
CA GLN A 117 1.95 7.00 6.56
C GLN A 117 0.57 7.52 6.98
N ILE A 118 0.55 8.67 7.64
CA ILE A 118 -0.67 9.45 7.85
C ILE A 118 -0.64 10.64 6.91
N VAL A 119 -1.72 10.81 6.15
CA VAL A 119 -1.96 11.99 5.33
C VAL A 119 -3.18 12.70 5.89
N ILE A 120 -3.01 13.97 6.27
CA ILE A 120 -4.08 14.82 6.76
C ILE A 120 -4.29 15.94 5.74
N THR A 121 -5.53 16.12 5.27
CA THR A 121 -5.89 17.17 4.31
C THR A 121 -7.09 17.93 4.83
N ASN A 122 -6.97 19.25 4.96
CA ASN A 122 -8.07 20.15 5.30
C ASN A 122 -8.62 20.81 4.02
N THR A 123 -9.92 21.12 3.99
CA THR A 123 -10.55 21.85 2.88
C THR A 123 -9.92 23.22 2.58
N ASN A 124 -9.20 23.80 3.52
CA ASN A 124 -8.44 25.05 3.35
C ASN A 124 -7.16 24.88 2.51
N GLY A 125 -6.89 23.67 1.98
CA GLY A 125 -5.73 23.38 1.13
C GLY A 125 -4.48 22.94 1.90
N HIS A 126 -4.51 22.96 3.23
CA HIS A 126 -3.42 22.43 4.06
C HIS A 126 -3.37 20.91 3.96
N ARG A 127 -2.21 20.39 3.55
CA ARG A 127 -1.91 18.96 3.53
C ARG A 127 -0.66 18.69 4.35
N VAL A 128 -0.75 17.72 5.25
CA VAL A 128 0.36 17.23 6.06
C VAL A 128 0.55 15.75 5.71
N ASP A 129 1.77 15.41 5.29
CA ASP A 129 2.16 14.04 5.00
C ASP A 129 3.19 13.60 6.04
N VAL A 130 2.89 12.52 6.74
CA VAL A 130 3.63 12.11 7.93
C VAL A 130 4.04 10.65 7.78
N PRO A 131 5.32 10.35 7.52
CA PRO A 131 5.81 8.98 7.58
C PRO A 131 5.80 8.52 9.05
N LEU A 132 5.31 7.30 9.27
CA LEU A 132 5.13 6.74 10.61
C LEU A 132 5.89 5.43 10.75
N TYR A 133 6.47 5.26 11.92
CA TYR A 133 7.13 4.05 12.36
C TYR A 133 6.52 3.62 13.70
N ARG A 134 6.47 2.31 13.93
CA ARG A 134 6.09 1.75 15.24
C ARG A 134 7.01 2.33 16.32
N ASN A 135 6.40 2.84 17.38
CA ASN A 135 7.09 3.27 18.59
C ASN A 135 6.69 2.35 19.75
N ASP A 136 6.90 1.05 19.55
CA ASP A 136 6.82 0.05 20.62
C ASP A 136 8.23 -0.11 21.22
N PRO A 137 8.39 -0.02 22.55
CA PRO A 137 9.63 -0.36 23.24
C PRO A 137 9.93 -1.86 23.23
#